data_AF-E5VI08-F1
#
_entry.id   AF-E5VI08-F1
#
_cell.length_a   1.000
_cell.length_b   1.000
_cell.length_c   1.000
_cell.angle_alpha   90.00
_cell.angle_beta   90.00
_cell.angle_gamma   90.00
#
_symmetry.space_group_name_H-M   'P 1'
#
loop_
_entity.id
_entity.type
_entity.pdbx_description
1 polymer ?
#
loop_
_entity_poly.entity_id
_entity_poly.type
_entity_poly.pdbx_seq_one_letter_code
_entity_poly.pdbx_strand_id
1 'polypeptide(L)'
;MTAKEQIIDLFRKNVKGKSPNVENRNPRHDGKKGHWLEEQFGISANADNEADLWGYELKNETTSKTTFGDWSANIYVFTNPQYQALFEGQNKAEKQNSFVKIFGKPNPQKGDRYSWSGSPCPKIGAYNYCGQILEITPSKDIVALYSYSQDQRMDKANIIPQALQIENLEIARWYGEHSPSSKRTDKCLKAKLEDKFNDKGWFTCKTNTAGKYEKICFGKPINYDEWLRLVIQGIVFFDSGMYEGNPRPYSQWRANNNLWDSLIIESYE
;
A
#
# COMPACT_ATOMS: atom_id res chain seq x y z
N MET A 1 32.48 12.43 -1.55
CA MET A 1 31.16 12.61 -2.16
C MET A 1 30.17 11.82 -1.33
N THR A 2 29.17 12.48 -0.75
CA THR A 2 28.13 11.85 0.06
C THR A 2 27.14 11.09 -0.83
N ALA A 3 26.37 10.16 -0.26
CA ALA A 3 25.30 9.46 -0.98
C ALA A 3 24.30 10.43 -1.66
N LYS A 4 23.93 11.51 -0.95
CA LYS A 4 23.04 12.56 -1.47
C LYS A 4 23.65 13.28 -2.68
N GLU A 5 24.92 13.68 -2.60
CA GLU A 5 25.65 14.33 -3.71
C GLU A 5 25.69 13.43 -4.94
N GLN A 6 25.94 12.13 -4.77
CA GLN A 6 25.92 11.17 -5.87
C GLN A 6 24.53 11.05 -6.53
N ILE A 7 23.46 11.05 -5.73
CA ILE A 7 22.08 11.04 -6.26
C ILE A 7 21.79 12.32 -7.05
N ILE A 8 22.22 13.48 -6.55
CA ILE A 8 22.06 14.77 -7.26
C ILE A 8 22.83 14.77 -8.58
N ASP A 9 24.04 14.20 -8.61
CA ASP A 9 24.84 14.09 -9.83
C ASP A 9 24.18 13.16 -10.86
N LEU A 10 23.63 12.02 -10.41
CA LEU A 10 22.83 11.14 -11.27
C LEU A 10 21.60 11.85 -11.81
N PHE A 11 20.89 12.61 -10.98
CA PHE A 11 19.74 13.41 -11.40
C PHE A 11 20.12 14.42 -12.50
N ARG A 12 21.16 15.23 -12.28
CA ARG A 12 21.61 16.25 -13.23
C ARG A 12 22.07 15.64 -14.55
N LYS A 13 22.74 14.49 -14.51
CA LYS A 13 23.25 13.79 -15.68
C LYS A 13 22.16 13.06 -16.46
N ASN A 14 21.27 12.35 -15.77
CA ASN A 14 20.39 11.36 -16.39
C ASN A 14 18.92 11.75 -16.42
N VAL A 15 18.45 12.68 -15.57
CA VAL A 15 17.02 12.95 -15.35
C VAL A 15 16.63 14.40 -15.70
N LYS A 16 17.43 15.39 -15.26
CA LYS A 16 17.10 16.82 -15.39
C LYS A 16 16.82 17.19 -16.85
N GLY A 17 15.73 17.92 -17.08
CA GLY A 17 15.29 18.40 -18.38
C GLY A 17 14.62 17.34 -19.27
N LYS A 18 14.55 16.08 -18.84
CA LYS A 18 13.90 15.00 -19.59
C LYS A 18 12.46 14.78 -19.13
N SER A 19 11.64 14.22 -20.02
CA SER A 19 10.33 13.67 -19.70
C SER A 19 10.40 12.14 -19.71
N PRO A 20 9.61 11.43 -18.89
CA PRO A 20 9.59 9.97 -18.91
C PRO A 20 9.24 9.43 -20.30
N ASN A 21 10.14 8.68 -20.93
CA ASN A 21 9.82 7.94 -22.15
C ASN A 21 9.25 6.57 -21.77
N VAL A 22 7.99 6.34 -22.12
CA VAL A 22 7.25 5.11 -21.81
C VAL A 22 6.60 4.48 -23.04
N GLU A 23 7.04 4.84 -24.24
CA GLU A 23 6.45 4.40 -25.53
C GLU A 23 6.50 2.87 -25.71
N ASN A 24 7.58 2.23 -25.25
CA ASN A 24 7.76 0.78 -25.31
C ASN A 24 7.18 0.03 -24.11
N ARG A 25 6.38 0.69 -23.27
CA ARG A 25 5.83 0.11 -22.04
C ARG A 25 4.31 -0.01 -22.16
N ASN A 26 3.75 -1.04 -21.52
CA ASN A 26 2.32 -1.25 -21.50
C ASN A 26 1.60 0.05 -21.08
N PRO A 27 0.75 0.64 -21.95
CA PRO A 27 0.12 1.92 -21.67
C PRO A 27 -0.79 1.87 -20.43
N ARG A 28 -1.30 0.67 -20.07
CA ARG A 28 -2.14 0.41 -18.90
C ARG A 28 -1.37 0.19 -17.59
N HIS A 29 -0.03 0.24 -17.63
CA HIS A 29 0.76 0.07 -16.42
C HIS A 29 0.96 1.40 -15.68
N ASP A 30 0.28 1.58 -14.56
CA ASP A 30 0.32 2.81 -13.77
C ASP A 30 1.73 3.13 -13.22
N GLY A 31 2.56 2.11 -13.00
CA GLY A 31 3.94 2.24 -12.51
C GLY A 31 5.00 2.61 -13.56
N LYS A 32 4.62 2.73 -14.84
CA LYS A 32 5.59 2.89 -15.94
C LYS A 32 6.48 4.13 -15.87
N LYS A 33 6.03 5.23 -15.24
CA LYS A 33 6.88 6.42 -15.06
C LYS A 33 7.90 6.24 -13.95
N GLY A 34 7.48 5.60 -12.84
CA GLY A 34 8.38 5.27 -11.73
C GLY A 34 9.52 4.35 -12.17
N HIS A 35 9.21 3.27 -12.89
CA HIS A 35 10.23 2.39 -13.43
C HIS A 35 11.18 3.07 -14.43
N TRP A 36 10.74 4.10 -15.14
CA TRP A 36 11.63 4.83 -16.06
C TRP A 36 12.62 5.65 -15.24
N LEU A 37 12.15 6.25 -14.15
CA LEU A 37 12.95 7.02 -13.23
C LEU A 37 13.97 6.15 -12.50
N GLU A 38 13.55 4.98 -11.99
CA GLU A 38 14.42 3.95 -11.40
C GLU A 38 15.59 3.59 -12.33
N GLU A 39 15.30 3.32 -13.61
CA GLU A 39 16.32 3.03 -14.62
C GLU A 39 17.32 4.20 -14.81
N GLN A 40 16.86 5.45 -14.76
CA GLN A 40 17.75 6.61 -14.91
C GLN A 40 18.73 6.76 -13.73
N PHE A 41 18.37 6.23 -12.56
CA PHE A 41 19.24 6.15 -11.39
C PHE A 41 20.02 4.83 -11.31
N GLY A 42 19.87 3.93 -12.28
CA GLY A 42 20.55 2.63 -12.30
C GLY A 42 19.99 1.61 -11.32
N ILE A 43 18.76 1.82 -10.82
CA ILE A 43 18.10 0.89 -9.90
C ILE A 43 17.56 -0.29 -10.72
N SER A 44 18.00 -1.51 -10.37
CA SER A 44 17.47 -2.74 -10.95
C SER A 44 16.28 -3.24 -10.14
N ALA A 45 15.21 -3.66 -10.81
CA ALA A 45 14.04 -4.21 -10.14
C ALA A 45 14.42 -5.45 -9.32
N ASN A 46 14.19 -5.39 -8.01
CA ASN A 46 14.36 -6.50 -7.09
C ASN A 46 13.12 -6.60 -6.17
N ALA A 47 13.05 -7.68 -5.40
CA ALA A 47 11.97 -7.91 -4.42
C ALA A 47 12.42 -7.60 -2.98
N ASP A 48 13.54 -6.90 -2.83
CA ASP A 48 14.11 -6.59 -1.53
C ASP A 48 13.37 -5.41 -0.90
N ASN A 49 13.09 -5.51 0.40
CA ASN A 49 12.42 -4.46 1.15
C ASN A 49 13.49 -3.60 1.82
N GLU A 50 14.19 -2.80 1.02
CA GLU A 50 15.26 -1.89 1.43
C GLU A 50 15.14 -0.58 0.63
N ALA A 51 15.87 0.45 1.07
CA ALA A 51 15.97 1.73 0.36
C ALA A 51 16.63 1.55 -1.02
N ASP A 52 16.15 2.29 -2.02
CA ASP A 52 16.55 2.09 -3.42
C ASP A 52 18.02 2.48 -3.72
N LEU A 53 18.52 3.59 -3.15
CA LEU A 53 19.87 4.10 -3.40
C LEU A 53 20.54 4.58 -2.13
N TRP A 54 21.57 3.85 -1.68
CA TRP A 54 22.48 4.28 -0.61
C TRP A 54 21.76 4.82 0.65
N GLY A 55 20.67 4.15 1.04
CA GLY A 55 19.86 4.52 2.21
C GLY A 55 18.71 5.49 1.95
N TYR A 56 18.48 5.90 0.70
CA TYR A 56 17.33 6.71 0.28
C TYR A 56 16.33 5.93 -0.59
N GLU A 57 15.05 5.97 -0.22
CA GLU A 57 13.95 5.48 -1.04
C GLU A 57 13.57 6.50 -2.14
N LEU A 58 13.50 6.06 -3.39
CA LEU A 58 13.02 6.84 -4.51
C LEU A 58 11.49 6.77 -4.59
N LYS A 59 10.83 7.92 -4.56
CA LYS A 59 9.41 8.05 -4.90
C LYS A 59 9.22 8.81 -6.19
N ASN A 60 8.40 8.26 -7.07
CA ASN A 60 7.98 8.97 -8.27
C ASN A 60 6.93 10.04 -7.94
N GLU A 61 7.00 11.18 -8.62
CA GLU A 61 5.93 12.16 -8.59
C GLU A 61 4.67 11.58 -9.25
N THR A 62 3.60 11.48 -8.47
CA THR A 62 2.28 11.04 -8.94
C THR A 62 1.32 12.22 -9.00
N THR A 63 0.12 12.02 -9.53
CA THR A 63 -0.86 13.11 -9.68
C THR A 63 -1.67 13.42 -8.41
N SER A 64 -1.84 12.45 -7.50
CA SER A 64 -2.75 12.63 -6.35
C SER A 64 -2.26 11.99 -5.05
N LYS A 65 -1.70 10.78 -5.12
CA LYS A 65 -1.36 9.97 -3.95
C LYS A 65 -0.05 9.26 -4.16
N THR A 66 0.82 9.28 -3.16
CA THR A 66 2.07 8.53 -3.18
C THR A 66 2.06 7.45 -2.11
N THR A 67 2.59 6.28 -2.47
CA THR A 67 2.54 5.05 -1.68
C THR A 67 3.81 4.91 -0.84
N PHE A 68 3.66 4.59 0.45
CA PHE A 68 4.75 4.17 1.31
C PHE A 68 5.23 2.79 0.88
N GLY A 69 4.31 1.83 0.82
CA GLY A 69 4.53 0.51 0.24
C GLY A 69 3.23 -0.25 -0.04
N ASP A 70 3.36 -1.33 -0.81
CA ASP A 70 2.33 -2.35 -0.97
C ASP A 70 2.66 -3.51 -0.02
N TRP A 71 1.97 -3.52 1.13
CA TRP A 71 2.26 -4.42 2.23
C TRP A 71 1.02 -5.22 2.56
N SER A 72 0.93 -6.43 1.99
CA SER A 72 -0.13 -7.39 2.32
C SER A 72 -0.19 -7.67 3.82
N ALA A 73 -1.41 -7.88 4.33
CA ALA A 73 -1.62 -8.32 5.70
C ALA A 73 -0.88 -9.64 5.97
N ASN A 74 -0.36 -9.78 7.19
CA ASN A 74 0.28 -11.00 7.65
C ASN A 74 -0.75 -12.12 7.77
N ILE A 75 -1.96 -11.78 8.22
CA ILE A 75 -3.09 -12.72 8.34
C ILE A 75 -4.26 -12.21 7.53
N TYR A 76 -4.92 -13.14 6.84
CA TYR A 76 -6.26 -12.95 6.31
C TYR A 76 -7.17 -14.06 6.85
N VAL A 77 -8.45 -13.75 7.10
CA VAL A 77 -9.43 -14.72 7.62
C VAL A 77 -9.54 -15.97 6.74
N PHE A 78 -9.41 -15.83 5.43
CA PHE A 78 -9.47 -16.95 4.48
C PHE A 78 -8.23 -17.85 4.50
N THR A 79 -7.20 -17.48 5.26
CA THR A 79 -6.03 -18.31 5.56
C THR A 79 -6.02 -18.84 7.00
N ASN A 80 -6.97 -18.39 7.84
CA ASN A 80 -7.06 -18.83 9.23
C ASN A 80 -7.61 -20.28 9.29
N PRO A 81 -6.92 -21.23 9.94
CA PRO A 81 -7.36 -22.62 10.03
C PRO A 81 -8.80 -22.81 10.53
N GLN A 82 -9.28 -21.92 11.41
CA GLN A 82 -10.64 -21.97 11.94
C GLN A 82 -11.72 -21.65 10.89
N TYR A 83 -11.42 -20.74 9.95
CA TYR A 83 -12.42 -20.21 9.02
C TYR A 83 -12.16 -20.57 7.56
N GLN A 84 -10.96 -21.04 7.21
CA GLN A 84 -10.53 -21.25 5.83
C GLN A 84 -11.40 -22.23 5.03
N ALA A 85 -12.18 -23.08 5.68
CA ALA A 85 -13.10 -24.01 5.03
C ALA A 85 -14.41 -23.34 4.56
N LEU A 86 -14.70 -22.13 5.07
CA LEU A 86 -15.86 -21.32 4.71
C LEU A 86 -15.64 -20.49 3.43
N PHE A 87 -14.42 -20.49 2.90
CA PHE A 87 -14.05 -19.77 1.69
C PHE A 87 -13.84 -20.78 0.55
N GLU A 88 -14.59 -20.60 -0.53
CA GLU A 88 -14.50 -21.46 -1.71
C GLU A 88 -13.11 -21.39 -2.35
N GLY A 89 -12.56 -22.54 -2.73
CA GLY A 89 -11.25 -22.64 -3.38
C GLY A 89 -10.31 -23.64 -2.70
N GLN A 90 -9.42 -24.21 -3.49
CA GLN A 90 -8.36 -25.13 -3.06
C GLN A 90 -7.09 -24.38 -2.66
N ASN A 91 -6.80 -23.26 -3.33
CA ASN A 91 -5.60 -22.47 -3.08
C ASN A 91 -5.91 -21.07 -2.54
N LYS A 92 -4.87 -20.36 -2.10
CA LYS A 92 -4.98 -19.01 -1.50
C LYS A 92 -5.66 -18.00 -2.44
N ALA A 93 -5.39 -18.05 -3.74
CA ALA A 93 -5.95 -17.10 -4.70
C ALA A 93 -7.46 -17.32 -4.91
N GLU A 94 -7.90 -18.57 -4.97
CA GLU A 94 -9.32 -18.91 -5.06
C GLU A 94 -10.07 -18.53 -3.78
N LYS A 95 -9.48 -18.81 -2.61
CA LYS A 95 -10.06 -18.37 -1.32
C LYS A 95 -10.12 -16.85 -1.19
N GLN A 96 -9.16 -16.13 -1.77
CA GLN A 96 -9.22 -14.67 -1.88
C GLN A 96 -10.38 -14.21 -2.78
N ASN A 97 -10.67 -14.91 -3.89
CA ASN A 97 -11.85 -14.61 -4.71
C ASN A 97 -13.15 -14.79 -3.91
N SER A 98 -13.26 -15.86 -3.12
CA SER A 98 -14.38 -16.06 -2.20
C SER A 98 -14.46 -14.92 -1.16
N PHE A 99 -13.33 -14.52 -0.58
CA PHE A 99 -13.26 -13.40 0.35
C PHE A 99 -13.80 -12.08 -0.23
N VAL A 100 -13.39 -11.69 -1.45
CA VAL A 100 -13.89 -10.45 -2.06
C VAL A 100 -15.37 -10.51 -2.45
N LYS A 101 -15.95 -11.71 -2.62
CA LYS A 101 -17.40 -11.87 -2.79
C LYS A 101 -18.16 -11.68 -1.47
N ILE A 102 -17.60 -12.15 -0.36
CA ILE A 102 -18.20 -12.05 0.96
C ILE A 102 -18.08 -10.63 1.53
N PHE A 103 -16.89 -10.03 1.48
CA PHE A 103 -16.57 -8.75 2.13
C PHE A 103 -16.35 -7.57 1.17
N GLY A 104 -16.39 -7.80 -0.15
CA GLY A 104 -16.22 -6.77 -1.16
C GLY A 104 -17.55 -6.31 -1.78
N LYS A 105 -17.45 -5.75 -2.99
CA LYS A 105 -18.60 -5.38 -3.83
C LYS A 105 -18.32 -5.61 -5.31
N PRO A 106 -19.35 -5.89 -6.13
CA PRO A 106 -19.23 -5.91 -7.58
C PRO A 106 -19.06 -4.49 -8.12
N ASN A 107 -18.42 -4.38 -9.29
CA ASN A 107 -18.33 -3.12 -10.02
C ASN A 107 -18.96 -3.30 -11.42
N PRO A 108 -20.15 -2.71 -11.68
CA PRO A 108 -20.83 -2.81 -12.97
C PRO A 108 -19.98 -2.33 -14.16
N GLN A 109 -19.11 -1.34 -13.95
CA GLN A 109 -18.21 -0.82 -15.00
C GLN A 109 -17.07 -1.79 -15.34
N LYS A 110 -16.90 -2.86 -14.55
CA LYS A 110 -15.88 -3.90 -14.74
C LYS A 110 -16.50 -5.29 -14.92
N GLY A 111 -17.72 -5.35 -15.48
CA GLY A 111 -18.44 -6.61 -15.69
C GLY A 111 -18.77 -7.33 -14.39
N ASP A 112 -19.22 -6.57 -13.39
CA ASP A 112 -19.59 -7.04 -12.04
C ASP A 112 -18.49 -7.77 -11.28
N ARG A 113 -17.22 -7.58 -11.67
CA ARG A 113 -16.08 -8.13 -10.96
C ARG A 113 -16.02 -7.62 -9.52
N TYR A 114 -15.94 -8.55 -8.58
CA TYR A 114 -15.88 -8.21 -7.15
C TYR A 114 -14.51 -7.65 -6.75
N SER A 115 -14.52 -6.73 -5.79
CA SER A 115 -13.31 -6.20 -5.18
C SER A 115 -13.51 -5.76 -3.74
N TRP A 116 -12.47 -5.92 -2.94
CA TRP A 116 -12.37 -5.32 -1.62
C TRP A 116 -11.68 -3.95 -1.76
N SER A 117 -12.25 -3.04 -2.56
CA SER A 117 -11.63 -1.76 -2.92
C SER A 117 -12.67 -0.64 -2.99
N GLY A 118 -12.26 0.60 -2.70
CA GLY A 118 -13.19 1.72 -2.63
C GLY A 118 -14.08 1.64 -1.39
N SER A 119 -15.41 1.61 -1.56
CA SER A 119 -16.33 1.69 -0.42
C SER A 119 -16.33 0.48 0.55
N PRO A 120 -15.98 -0.76 0.16
CA PRO A 120 -15.80 -1.89 1.08
C PRO A 120 -14.42 -1.90 1.77
N CYS A 121 -13.46 -1.09 1.30
CA CYS A 121 -12.16 -0.99 1.97
C CYS A 121 -12.36 -0.32 3.34
N PRO A 122 -11.92 -0.95 4.44
CA PRO A 122 -12.11 -0.39 5.77
C PRO A 122 -11.25 0.85 5.98
N LYS A 123 -11.68 1.73 6.88
CA LYS A 123 -10.99 2.96 7.27
C LYS A 123 -10.81 2.99 8.78
N ILE A 124 -9.82 3.77 9.24
CA ILE A 124 -9.57 3.95 10.67
C ILE A 124 -10.77 4.61 11.34
N GLY A 125 -11.22 4.02 12.45
CA GLY A 125 -12.18 4.64 13.38
C GLY A 125 -13.63 4.77 12.89
N ALA A 126 -13.98 4.21 11.73
CA ALA A 126 -15.35 4.22 11.23
C ALA A 126 -15.69 2.94 10.45
N TYR A 127 -16.84 2.35 10.80
CA TYR A 127 -17.44 1.28 10.01
C TYR A 127 -17.87 1.82 8.64
N ASN A 128 -17.55 1.06 7.59
CA ASN A 128 -18.12 1.27 6.26
C ASN A 128 -19.48 0.55 6.11
N TYR A 129 -20.13 0.73 4.97
CA TYR A 129 -21.45 0.14 4.72
C TYR A 129 -21.45 -1.40 4.68
N CYS A 130 -20.29 -2.04 4.51
CA CYS A 130 -20.11 -3.49 4.60
C CYS A 130 -19.78 -3.95 6.03
N GLY A 131 -19.92 -3.10 7.05
CA GLY A 131 -19.67 -3.44 8.45
C GLY A 131 -18.20 -3.62 8.81
N GLN A 132 -17.28 -2.98 8.07
CA GLN A 132 -15.84 -3.15 8.27
C GLN A 132 -15.14 -1.87 8.74
N ILE A 133 -14.17 -2.01 9.63
CA ILE A 133 -13.38 -0.93 10.25
C ILE A 133 -11.90 -1.32 10.34
N LEU A 134 -11.00 -0.33 10.36
CA LEU A 134 -9.62 -0.52 10.80
C LEU A 134 -9.47 -0.02 12.24
N GLU A 135 -8.82 -0.83 13.08
CA GLU A 135 -8.44 -0.49 14.43
C GLU A 135 -6.95 -0.70 14.67
N ILE A 136 -6.40 0.07 15.61
CA ILE A 136 -5.02 -0.06 16.05
C ILE A 136 -5.03 -0.67 17.44
N THR A 137 -4.37 -1.81 17.60
CA THR A 137 -4.30 -2.52 18.88
C THR A 137 -3.29 -1.88 19.83
N PRO A 138 -3.30 -2.24 21.13
CA PRO A 138 -2.24 -1.83 22.05
C PRO A 138 -0.83 -2.29 21.64
N SER A 139 -0.72 -3.40 20.90
CA SER A 139 0.54 -3.88 20.29
C SER A 139 0.94 -3.11 19.02
N LYS A 140 0.22 -2.03 18.70
CA LYS A 140 0.35 -1.23 17.48
C LYS A 140 0.08 -2.01 16.19
N ASP A 141 -0.55 -3.19 16.26
CA ASP A 141 -1.01 -3.88 15.06
C ASP A 141 -2.14 -3.06 14.42
N ILE A 142 -2.26 -3.16 13.10
CA ILE A 142 -3.45 -2.66 12.41
C ILE A 142 -4.31 -3.87 12.05
N VAL A 143 -5.59 -3.83 12.44
CA VAL A 143 -6.52 -4.94 12.25
C VAL A 143 -7.75 -4.44 11.49
N ALA A 144 -8.10 -5.14 10.43
CA ALA A 144 -9.41 -5.00 9.79
C ALA A 144 -10.40 -5.92 10.49
N LEU A 145 -11.45 -5.32 11.05
CA LEU A 145 -12.53 -6.03 11.73
C LEU A 145 -13.81 -5.95 10.91
N TYR A 146 -14.60 -6.99 10.97
CA TYR A 146 -15.97 -7.06 10.48
C TYR A 146 -16.94 -7.29 11.64
N SER A 147 -18.05 -6.57 11.66
CA SER A 147 -19.10 -6.74 12.66
C SER A 147 -20.45 -6.90 11.97
N TYR A 148 -21.11 -8.05 12.15
CA TYR A 148 -22.36 -8.38 11.45
C TYR A 148 -23.47 -7.37 11.75
N SER A 149 -23.55 -6.86 12.98
CA SER A 149 -24.49 -5.80 13.37
C SER A 149 -24.29 -4.49 12.60
N GLN A 150 -23.06 -4.21 12.14
CA GLN A 150 -22.67 -2.98 11.45
C GLN A 150 -22.76 -3.08 9.92
N ASP A 151 -22.91 -4.29 9.37
CA ASP A 151 -23.11 -4.48 7.93
C ASP A 151 -24.51 -4.01 7.53
N GLN A 152 -24.58 -3.06 6.60
CA GLN A 152 -25.81 -2.40 6.16
C GLN A 152 -26.34 -2.96 4.84
N ARG A 153 -25.69 -3.98 4.26
CA ARG A 153 -26.17 -4.64 3.05
C ARG A 153 -27.47 -5.38 3.34
N MET A 154 -28.49 -5.15 2.50
CA MET A 154 -29.82 -5.74 2.68
C MET A 154 -29.81 -7.27 2.61
N ASP A 155 -28.88 -7.84 1.82
CA ASP A 155 -28.71 -9.27 1.58
C ASP A 155 -27.55 -9.89 2.38
N LYS A 156 -27.03 -9.19 3.42
CA LYS A 156 -25.90 -9.68 4.23
C LYS A 156 -26.12 -11.08 4.82
N ALA A 157 -27.36 -11.45 5.14
CA ALA A 157 -27.69 -12.78 5.68
C ALA A 157 -27.45 -13.92 4.67
N ASN A 158 -27.52 -13.61 3.36
CA ASN A 158 -27.26 -14.55 2.28
C ASN A 158 -25.79 -14.53 1.85
N ILE A 159 -25.14 -13.36 1.89
CA ILE A 159 -23.73 -13.21 1.48
C ILE A 159 -22.78 -13.78 2.54
N ILE A 160 -23.04 -13.49 3.82
CA ILE A 160 -22.13 -13.82 4.92
C ILE A 160 -22.47 -15.24 5.43
N PRO A 161 -21.53 -16.21 5.36
CA PRO A 161 -21.73 -17.53 5.94
C PRO A 161 -22.14 -17.44 7.41
N GLN A 162 -23.08 -18.28 7.86
CA GLN A 162 -23.64 -18.21 9.21
C GLN A 162 -22.56 -18.21 10.31
N ALA A 163 -21.50 -19.01 10.14
CA ALA A 163 -20.38 -19.07 11.07
C ALA A 163 -19.52 -17.78 11.13
N LEU A 164 -19.65 -16.88 10.15
CA LEU A 164 -19.01 -15.56 10.10
C LEU A 164 -19.96 -14.41 10.49
N GLN A 165 -21.22 -14.69 10.81
CA GLN A 165 -22.19 -13.69 11.27
C GLN A 165 -21.97 -13.37 12.77
N ILE A 166 -20.78 -12.85 13.08
CA ILE A 166 -20.34 -12.54 14.43
C ILE A 166 -19.85 -11.09 14.51
N GLU A 167 -19.65 -10.60 15.73
CA GLU A 167 -19.09 -9.28 15.98
C GLU A 167 -17.55 -9.36 16.06
N ASN A 168 -16.88 -8.30 15.60
CA ASN A 168 -15.43 -8.13 15.70
C ASN A 168 -14.62 -9.30 15.10
N LEU A 169 -15.11 -9.89 14.00
CA LEU A 169 -14.35 -10.87 13.23
C LEU A 169 -13.12 -10.20 12.61
N GLU A 170 -11.94 -10.66 12.97
CA GLU A 170 -10.70 -10.26 12.32
C GLU A 170 -10.63 -10.81 10.90
N ILE A 171 -10.76 -9.91 9.92
CA ILE A 171 -10.70 -10.25 8.49
C ILE A 171 -9.30 -10.08 7.90
N ALA A 172 -8.49 -9.19 8.46
CA ALA A 172 -7.07 -9.06 8.14
C ALA A 172 -6.27 -8.44 9.29
N ARG A 173 -4.98 -8.79 9.42
CA ARG A 173 -4.06 -8.17 10.39
C ARG A 173 -2.69 -7.89 9.79
N TRP A 174 -2.21 -6.70 10.07
CA TRP A 174 -0.83 -6.29 9.90
C TRP A 174 -0.19 -6.17 11.26
N TYR A 175 0.82 -6.99 11.52
CA TYR A 175 1.61 -6.88 12.74
C TYR A 175 2.37 -5.56 12.77
N GLY A 176 2.33 -4.84 13.89
CA GLY A 176 2.90 -3.51 14.03
C GLY A 176 4.40 -3.56 14.22
N GLU A 177 4.82 -3.90 15.43
CA GLU A 177 6.24 -3.91 15.82
C GLU A 177 6.90 -5.29 15.71
N HIS A 178 6.13 -6.36 15.90
CA HIS A 178 6.65 -7.74 15.94
C HIS A 178 5.79 -8.69 15.13
N SER A 179 6.41 -9.39 14.18
CA SER A 179 5.79 -10.54 13.52
C SER A 179 6.14 -11.82 14.29
N PRO A 180 5.19 -12.74 14.54
CA PRO A 180 5.49 -14.04 15.14
C PRO A 180 6.26 -14.96 14.16
N SER A 181 6.38 -14.57 12.90
CA SER A 181 7.07 -15.30 11.85
C SER A 181 8.48 -14.78 11.68
N SER A 182 9.46 -15.68 11.58
CA SER A 182 10.84 -15.34 11.25
C SER A 182 11.09 -15.28 9.74
N LYS A 183 10.06 -15.52 8.91
CA LYS A 183 10.21 -15.52 7.45
C LYS A 183 10.46 -14.10 6.96
N ARG A 184 11.49 -13.91 6.13
CA ARG A 184 11.85 -12.63 5.50
C ARG A 184 10.67 -11.99 4.75
N THR A 185 9.75 -12.79 4.21
CA THR A 185 8.57 -12.34 3.46
C THR A 185 7.40 -11.89 4.33
N ASP A 186 7.45 -12.15 5.64
CA ASP A 186 6.35 -12.00 6.60
C ASP A 186 6.71 -11.01 7.73
N LYS A 187 7.38 -9.91 7.34
CA LYS A 187 7.76 -8.82 8.24
C LYS A 187 6.53 -8.10 8.83
N CYS A 188 6.71 -7.50 10.00
CA CYS A 188 5.79 -6.50 10.56
C CYS A 188 5.87 -5.17 9.79
N LEU A 189 4.91 -4.28 9.99
CA LEU A 189 4.85 -2.96 9.36
C LEU A 189 6.05 -2.10 9.72
N LYS A 190 6.51 -2.13 10.97
CA LYS A 190 7.69 -1.40 11.42
C LYS A 190 8.90 -1.71 10.56
N ALA A 191 9.25 -2.99 10.43
CA ALA A 191 10.37 -3.41 9.58
C ALA A 191 10.12 -3.04 8.11
N LYS A 192 8.90 -3.28 7.60
CA LYS A 192 8.55 -2.94 6.21
C LYS A 192 8.79 -1.47 5.87
N LEU A 193 8.40 -0.57 6.76
CA LEU A 193 8.58 0.88 6.63
C LEU A 193 10.04 1.27 6.86
N GLU A 194 10.62 0.90 7.99
CA GLU A 194 11.90 1.44 8.44
C GLU A 194 13.07 0.94 7.58
N ASP A 195 13.01 -0.27 7.05
CA ASP A 195 14.02 -0.77 6.11
C ASP A 195 14.09 0.09 4.82
N LYS A 196 12.98 0.73 4.43
CA LYS A 196 12.89 1.58 3.24
C LYS A 196 13.19 3.04 3.54
N PHE A 197 12.64 3.56 4.63
CA PHE A 197 12.59 5.01 4.86
C PHE A 197 13.44 5.51 6.02
N ASN A 198 13.96 4.65 6.90
CA ASN A 198 14.51 5.11 8.18
C ASN A 198 16.06 5.15 8.24
N ASP A 199 16.77 4.91 7.13
CA ASP A 199 18.23 5.14 7.08
C ASP A 199 18.56 6.60 6.79
N LYS A 200 18.52 7.03 5.52
CA LYS A 200 18.81 8.41 5.12
C LYS A 200 17.57 9.21 4.74
N GLY A 201 16.44 8.53 4.54
CA GLY A 201 15.16 9.14 4.20
C GLY A 201 14.70 8.74 2.82
N TRP A 202 14.16 9.71 2.09
CA TRP A 202 13.61 9.48 0.77
C TRP A 202 13.84 10.68 -0.14
N PHE A 203 13.68 10.47 -1.43
CA PHE A 203 13.79 11.52 -2.43
C PHE A 203 12.77 11.35 -3.53
N THR A 204 12.48 12.45 -4.23
CA THR A 204 11.60 12.47 -5.39
C THR A 204 12.09 13.49 -6.40
N CYS A 205 11.66 13.35 -7.66
CA CYS A 205 11.97 14.30 -8.72
C CYS A 205 10.67 15.01 -9.14
N LYS A 206 10.69 16.34 -9.20
CA LYS A 206 9.55 17.18 -9.55
C LYS A 206 9.63 17.63 -11.00
N THR A 207 8.47 17.65 -11.66
CA THR A 207 8.33 18.08 -13.05
C THR A 207 7.80 19.51 -13.13
N ASN A 208 8.22 20.22 -14.16
CA ASN A 208 7.66 21.52 -14.52
C ASN A 208 6.33 21.37 -15.30
N THR A 209 5.72 22.48 -15.67
CA THR A 209 4.45 22.50 -16.42
C THR A 209 4.52 21.82 -17.80
N ALA A 210 5.73 21.69 -18.38
CA ALA A 210 5.97 20.95 -19.61
C ALA A 210 6.21 19.44 -19.39
N GLY A 211 6.11 18.95 -18.15
CA GLY A 211 6.34 17.56 -17.78
C GLY A 211 7.81 17.13 -17.84
N LYS A 212 8.74 18.09 -17.75
CA LYS A 212 10.19 17.83 -17.68
C LYS A 212 10.66 17.92 -16.24
N TYR A 213 11.51 16.98 -15.81
CA TYR A 213 12.07 17.03 -14.46
C TYR A 213 12.96 18.26 -14.28
N GLU A 214 12.67 19.09 -13.26
CA GLU A 214 13.41 20.32 -12.97
C GLU A 214 14.16 20.26 -11.63
N LYS A 215 13.60 19.55 -10.64
CA LYS A 215 14.11 19.52 -9.28
C LYS A 215 14.20 18.10 -8.73
N ILE A 216 15.16 17.90 -7.85
CA ILE A 216 15.23 16.77 -6.95
C ILE A 216 15.02 17.25 -5.52
N CYS A 217 14.17 16.56 -4.78
CA CYS A 217 13.73 16.92 -3.44
C CYS A 217 14.03 15.78 -2.47
N PHE A 218 14.41 16.10 -1.24
CA PHE A 218 14.73 15.13 -0.19
C PHE A 218 13.86 15.35 1.04
N GLY A 219 13.47 14.25 1.67
CA GLY A 219 12.77 14.23 2.96
C GLY A 219 13.55 13.46 4.01
N LYS A 220 13.21 13.69 5.28
CA LYS A 220 13.84 13.03 6.43
C LYS A 220 13.54 11.53 6.50
N PRO A 221 14.35 10.77 7.26
CA PRO A 221 13.99 9.44 7.72
C PRO A 221 12.59 9.40 8.34
N ILE A 222 11.85 8.31 8.09
CA ILE A 222 10.50 8.10 8.64
C ILE A 222 10.51 6.82 9.49
N ASN A 223 10.21 6.98 10.78
CA ASN A 223 10.05 5.84 11.70
C ASN A 223 8.59 5.40 11.83
N TYR A 224 8.39 4.21 12.41
CA TYR A 224 7.09 3.59 12.51
C TYR A 224 6.10 4.35 13.40
N ASP A 225 6.54 4.94 14.49
CA ASP A 225 5.66 5.65 15.42
C ASP A 225 5.07 6.93 14.80
N GLU A 226 5.91 7.70 14.08
CA GLU A 226 5.46 8.87 13.33
C GLU A 226 4.48 8.48 12.22
N TRP A 227 4.80 7.43 11.48
CA TRP A 227 3.94 6.90 10.43
C TRP A 227 2.60 6.41 10.98
N LEU A 228 2.60 5.66 12.09
CA LEU A 228 1.39 5.15 12.74
C LEU A 228 0.51 6.29 13.26
N ARG A 229 1.10 7.37 13.78
CA ARG A 229 0.35 8.57 14.16
C ARG A 229 -0.41 9.18 12.98
N LEU A 230 0.19 9.19 11.79
CA LEU A 230 -0.48 9.65 10.57
C LEU A 230 -1.60 8.68 10.13
N VAL A 231 -1.46 7.38 10.40
CA VAL A 231 -2.52 6.39 10.18
C VAL A 231 -3.68 6.62 11.14
N ILE A 232 -3.42 6.83 12.43
CA ILE A 232 -4.44 7.16 13.46
C ILE A 232 -5.25 8.38 13.02
N GLN A 233 -4.59 9.38 12.44
CA GLN A 233 -5.22 10.61 11.95
C GLN A 233 -5.97 10.44 10.62
N GLY A 234 -5.88 9.28 9.97
CA GLY A 234 -6.45 9.02 8.64
C GLY A 234 -5.74 9.75 7.50
N ILE A 235 -4.58 10.36 7.76
CA ILE A 235 -3.76 11.06 6.76
C ILE A 235 -3.03 10.04 5.87
N VAL A 236 -2.43 9.04 6.51
CA VAL A 236 -2.02 7.81 5.83
C VAL A 236 -3.17 6.83 5.92
N PHE A 237 -3.56 6.25 4.79
CA PHE A 237 -4.70 5.34 4.72
C PHE A 237 -4.36 4.07 3.95
N PHE A 238 -5.09 3.02 4.31
CA PHE A 238 -5.11 1.77 3.58
C PHE A 238 -5.97 1.89 2.33
N ASP A 239 -5.42 1.48 1.19
CA ASP A 239 -6.08 1.42 -0.10
C ASP A 239 -5.88 0.01 -0.68
N SER A 240 -6.93 -0.79 -0.58
CA SER A 240 -6.91 -2.16 -1.09
C SER A 240 -7.19 -2.19 -2.58
N GLY A 241 -6.28 -2.81 -3.33
CA GLY A 241 -6.42 -3.17 -4.73
C GLY A 241 -6.83 -4.64 -4.94
N MET A 242 -7.35 -5.30 -3.90
CA MET A 242 -7.75 -6.71 -3.98
C MET A 242 -9.01 -6.88 -4.82
N TYR A 243 -8.97 -7.74 -5.85
CA TYR A 243 -10.12 -8.01 -6.71
C TYR A 243 -10.11 -9.44 -7.25
N GLU A 244 -11.27 -9.88 -7.71
CA GLU A 244 -11.50 -11.22 -8.24
C GLU A 244 -10.64 -11.53 -9.48
N GLY A 245 -10.00 -12.70 -9.49
CA GLY A 245 -9.15 -13.16 -10.58
C GLY A 245 -7.70 -12.66 -10.51
N ASN A 246 -7.31 -11.97 -9.43
CA ASN A 246 -5.95 -11.53 -9.21
C ASN A 246 -5.37 -12.13 -7.93
N PRO A 247 -4.26 -12.89 -8.01
CA PRO A 247 -3.69 -13.57 -6.85
C PRO A 247 -3.00 -12.64 -5.86
N ARG A 248 -2.79 -11.36 -6.21
CA ARG A 248 -2.14 -10.38 -5.33
C ARG A 248 -3.19 -9.58 -4.55
N PRO A 249 -3.09 -9.52 -3.21
CA PRO A 249 -3.96 -8.69 -2.39
C PRO A 249 -3.90 -7.19 -2.70
N TYR A 250 -2.74 -6.66 -3.11
CA TYR A 250 -2.49 -5.23 -3.30
C TYR A 250 -2.95 -4.39 -2.10
N SER A 251 -2.12 -4.32 -1.07
CA SER A 251 -2.43 -3.64 0.19
C SER A 251 -1.62 -2.36 0.30
N GLN A 252 -2.08 -1.30 -0.35
CA GLN A 252 -1.32 -0.07 -0.46
C GLN A 252 -1.52 0.81 0.78
N TRP A 253 -0.42 1.26 1.37
CA TRP A 253 -0.43 2.28 2.40
C TRP A 253 0.00 3.61 1.79
N ARG A 254 -0.88 4.60 1.74
CA ARG A 254 -0.70 5.79 0.92
C ARG A 254 -1.12 7.06 1.64
N ALA A 255 -0.65 8.19 1.15
CA ALA A 255 -1.13 9.50 1.52
C ALA A 255 -1.28 10.39 0.28
N ASN A 256 -2.08 11.44 0.40
CA ASN A 256 -2.18 12.48 -0.63
C ASN A 256 -0.82 13.19 -0.79
N ASN A 257 -0.54 13.67 -2.00
CA ASN A 257 0.75 14.32 -2.31
C ASN A 257 1.04 15.55 -1.45
N ASN A 258 0.01 16.27 -0.97
CA ASN A 258 0.20 17.39 -0.04
C ASN A 258 0.98 16.98 1.22
N LEU A 259 0.79 15.75 1.74
CA LEU A 259 1.62 15.26 2.84
C LEU A 259 3.07 15.13 2.38
N TRP A 260 3.32 14.41 1.28
CA TRP A 260 4.67 14.17 0.77
C TRP A 260 5.41 15.47 0.50
N ASP A 261 4.73 16.46 -0.08
CA ASP A 261 5.29 17.78 -0.33
C ASP A 261 5.64 18.52 0.96
N SER A 262 4.80 18.39 2.00
CA SER A 262 5.09 18.96 3.33
C SER A 262 6.26 18.30 4.06
N LEU A 263 6.66 17.10 3.65
CA LEU A 263 7.78 16.35 4.21
C LEU A 263 9.12 16.64 3.52
N ILE A 264 9.12 17.44 2.44
CA ILE A 264 10.33 17.87 1.74
C ILE A 264 11.07 18.91 2.61
N ILE A 265 12.36 18.68 2.83
CA ILE A 265 13.23 19.58 3.63
C ILE A 265 14.33 20.24 2.80
N GLU A 266 14.69 19.64 1.67
CA GLU A 266 15.76 20.12 0.80
C GLU A 266 15.34 19.95 -0.66
N SER A 267 15.77 20.87 -1.53
CA SER A 267 15.49 20.83 -2.96
C SER A 267 16.65 21.40 -3.75
N TYR A 268 16.96 20.76 -4.88
CA TYR A 268 18.07 21.12 -5.74
C TYR A 268 17.63 21.10 -7.20
N GLU A 269 18.27 21.95 -8.00
CA GLU A 269 18.18 21.97 -9.44
C GLU A 269 19.40 21.29 -10.07
#